data_AF-X0T4Y8-F1
#
_entry.id   AF-X0T4Y8-F1
#
_cell.length_a   1.000
_cell.length_b   1.000
_cell.length_c   1.000
_cell.angle_alpha   90.00
_cell.angle_beta   90.00
_cell.angle_gamma   90.00
#
_symmetry.space_group_name_H-M   'P 1'
#
loop_
_entity.id
_entity.type
_entity.pdbx_description
1 polymer ?
#
loop_
_entity_poly.entity_id
_entity_poly.type
_entity_poly.pdbx_seq_one_letter_code
_entity_poly.pdbx_strand_id
1 'polypeptide(L)'
;QALDDGAYFQLSSGSPGARFTALEAEEIANGSRSIVVRTKPYQKYAKQAIFLLGGGKIHALYVEGFPEGPLPVKTVKEDMVKEHGMTDKEWTEKLGDAKKVWVYRPRILKHYEEPKEFKLPDLVVGPYIHHVKT
;
A
#
# COMPACT_ATOMS: atom_id res chain seq x y z
N GLN A 1 22.54 5.20 -1.52
CA GLN A 1 22.63 5.03 -0.06
C GLN A 1 21.54 4.03 0.31
N ALA A 2 21.92 2.81 0.69
CA ALA A 2 20.95 1.82 1.17
C ALA A 2 20.37 2.33 2.50
N LEU A 3 19.06 2.29 2.65
CA LEU A 3 18.45 2.46 3.98
C LEU A 3 18.81 1.19 4.76
N ASP A 4 19.20 1.34 6.03
CA ASP A 4 19.86 0.36 6.94
C ASP A 4 19.30 -1.09 7.01
N ASP A 5 18.25 -1.43 6.27
CA ASP A 5 17.60 -2.75 6.25
C ASP A 5 17.67 -3.47 4.89
N GLY A 6 18.56 -3.05 3.99
CA GLY A 6 18.68 -3.65 2.65
C GLY A 6 17.56 -3.26 1.68
N ALA A 7 16.82 -2.20 1.97
CA ALA A 7 15.91 -1.58 1.02
C ALA A 7 16.72 -0.80 -0.03
N TYR A 8 16.57 -1.21 -1.30
CA TYR A 8 17.28 -0.56 -2.41
C TYR A 8 16.51 0.67 -2.88
N PHE A 9 17.19 1.82 -2.92
CA PHE A 9 16.66 3.09 -3.40
C PHE A 9 17.32 3.46 -4.73
N GLN A 10 16.60 3.24 -5.83
CA GLN A 10 16.90 3.83 -7.13
C GLN A 10 15.56 4.13 -7.81
N LEU A 11 15.04 5.34 -7.60
CA LEU A 11 13.81 5.79 -8.24
C LEU A 11 14.14 6.43 -9.58
N SER A 12 13.76 5.77 -10.66
CA SER A 12 13.73 6.33 -12.01
C SER A 12 12.29 6.45 -12.49
N SER A 13 12.08 7.20 -13.59
CA SER A 13 10.86 7.04 -14.39
C SER A 13 10.63 5.56 -14.68
N GLY A 14 9.41 5.06 -14.43
CA GLY A 14 9.09 3.64 -14.54
C GLY A 14 9.24 2.82 -13.26
N SER A 15 9.44 3.45 -12.09
CA SER A 15 9.38 2.75 -10.80
C SER A 15 7.96 2.25 -10.51
N PRO A 16 7.80 1.13 -9.78
CA PRO A 16 6.49 0.62 -9.44
C PRO A 16 5.78 1.48 -8.39
N GLY A 17 4.46 1.35 -8.31
CA GLY A 17 3.64 1.96 -7.28
C GLY A 17 2.45 1.09 -6.89
N ALA A 18 1.98 1.24 -5.66
CA ALA A 18 0.76 0.61 -5.17
C ALA A 18 -0.40 1.60 -5.21
N ARG A 19 -1.53 1.15 -5.72
CA ARG A 19 -2.74 1.94 -5.94
C ARG A 19 -3.74 1.75 -4.82
N PHE A 20 -4.16 2.86 -4.26
CA PHE A 20 -5.21 2.98 -3.27
C PHE A 20 -6.25 4.03 -3.71
N THR A 21 -7.33 4.19 -2.96
CA THR A 21 -8.17 5.39 -3.09
C THR A 21 -7.39 6.63 -2.62
N ALA A 22 -7.89 7.83 -2.93
CA ALA A 22 -7.23 9.07 -2.50
C ALA A 22 -7.13 9.16 -0.97
N LEU A 23 -8.23 8.86 -0.27
CA LEU A 23 -8.31 8.88 1.19
C LEU A 23 -7.31 7.89 1.81
N GLU A 24 -7.30 6.65 1.34
CA GLU A 24 -6.38 5.64 1.89
C GLU A 24 -4.91 5.97 1.68
N ALA A 25 -4.56 6.51 0.50
CA ALA A 25 -3.19 6.90 0.24
C ALA A 25 -2.74 8.01 1.20
N GLU A 26 -3.63 8.96 1.51
CA GLU A 26 -3.38 10.01 2.51
C GLU A 26 -3.27 9.43 3.93
N GLU A 27 -4.18 8.53 4.32
CA GLU A 27 -4.14 7.87 5.63
C GLU A 27 -2.87 7.05 5.86
N ILE A 28 -2.42 6.32 4.83
CA ILE A 28 -1.18 5.55 4.87
C ILE A 28 0.03 6.50 4.90
N ALA A 29 0.01 7.55 4.09
CA ALA A 29 1.09 8.54 4.03
C ALA A 29 1.31 9.25 5.37
N ASN A 30 0.22 9.60 6.05
CA ASN A 30 0.22 10.29 7.34
C ASN A 30 0.33 9.33 8.54
N GLY A 31 0.27 8.01 8.30
CA GLY A 31 0.39 6.98 9.34
C GLY A 31 -0.85 6.75 10.19
N SER A 32 -2.00 7.37 9.87
CA SER A 32 -3.27 7.07 10.52
C SER A 32 -3.80 5.68 10.14
N ARG A 33 -3.41 5.16 8.97
CA ARG A 33 -3.57 3.76 8.58
C ARG A 33 -2.19 3.09 8.55
N SER A 34 -1.89 2.31 9.58
CA SER A 34 -0.56 1.70 9.79
C SER A 34 -0.42 0.31 9.17
N ILE A 35 -1.53 -0.31 8.75
CA ILE A 35 -1.49 -1.59 8.04
C ILE A 35 -2.34 -1.59 6.76
N VAL A 36 -1.92 -2.40 5.79
CA VAL A 36 -2.67 -2.71 4.57
C VAL A 36 -3.11 -4.16 4.63
N VAL A 37 -4.38 -4.43 4.30
CA VAL A 37 -4.95 -5.79 4.34
C VAL A 37 -5.30 -6.26 2.93
N ARG A 38 -4.94 -7.49 2.57
CA ARG A 38 -5.25 -8.10 1.27
C ARG A 38 -5.72 -9.54 1.40
N THR A 39 -6.51 -10.01 0.44
CA THR A 39 -6.99 -11.40 0.35
C THR A 39 -6.00 -12.37 -0.28
N LYS A 40 -4.86 -11.89 -0.78
CA LYS A 40 -3.78 -12.72 -1.35
C LYS A 40 -2.41 -12.13 -0.98
N PRO A 41 -1.41 -12.96 -0.69
CA PRO A 41 -0.05 -12.48 -0.45
C PRO A 41 0.61 -12.05 -1.76
N TYR A 42 1.37 -10.97 -1.72
CA TYR A 42 2.15 -10.46 -2.83
C TYR A 42 3.43 -9.81 -2.30
N GLN A 43 4.57 -10.38 -2.66
CA GLN A 43 5.86 -10.01 -2.06
C GLN A 43 6.86 -9.43 -3.05
N LYS A 44 6.47 -9.22 -4.33
CA LYS A 44 7.39 -8.76 -5.39
C LYS A 44 8.11 -7.47 -5.00
N TYR A 45 7.43 -6.59 -4.27
CA TYR A 45 7.95 -5.28 -3.86
C TYR A 45 8.21 -5.16 -2.35
N ALA A 46 8.20 -6.27 -1.61
CA ALA A 46 8.30 -6.26 -0.15
C ALA A 46 9.56 -5.57 0.40
N LYS A 47 10.65 -5.54 -0.39
CA LYS A 47 11.93 -4.89 -0.04
C LYS A 47 12.28 -3.69 -0.95
N GLN A 48 11.35 -3.27 -1.80
CA GLN A 48 11.58 -2.22 -2.78
C GLN A 48 10.82 -0.95 -2.39
N ALA A 49 11.48 0.20 -2.50
CA ALA A 49 10.79 1.48 -2.42
C ALA A 49 9.87 1.65 -3.65
N ILE A 50 8.58 1.83 -3.42
CA ILE A 50 7.56 2.03 -4.45
C ILE A 50 6.78 3.30 -4.17
N PHE A 51 6.09 3.81 -5.19
CA PHE A 51 5.19 4.95 -5.02
C PHE A 51 3.90 4.55 -4.31
N LEU A 52 3.43 5.39 -3.38
CA LEU A 52 2.10 5.33 -2.80
C LEU A 52 1.16 6.19 -3.64
N LEU A 53 0.24 5.55 -4.36
CA LEU A 53 -0.62 6.20 -5.36
C LEU A 53 -2.07 6.28 -4.86
N GLY A 54 -2.70 7.45 -5.03
CA GLY A 54 -4.12 7.64 -4.73
C GLY A 54 -4.68 8.87 -5.43
N GLY A 55 -5.87 8.74 -6.03
CA GLY A 55 -6.55 9.87 -6.70
C GLY A 55 -5.77 10.50 -7.85
N GLY A 56 -4.98 9.72 -8.60
CA GLY A 56 -4.13 10.25 -9.66
C GLY A 56 -2.87 10.99 -9.18
N LYS A 57 -2.57 10.92 -7.88
CA LYS A 57 -1.38 11.55 -7.28
C LYS A 57 -0.50 10.54 -6.53
N ILE A 58 0.76 10.93 -6.33
CA ILE A 58 1.77 10.25 -5.53
C ILE A 58 1.85 10.98 -4.19
N HIS A 59 1.46 10.28 -3.12
CA HIS A 59 1.43 10.83 -1.76
C HIS A 59 2.74 10.59 -1.00
N ALA A 60 3.39 9.45 -1.28
CA ALA A 60 4.62 9.09 -0.60
C ALA A 60 5.48 8.12 -1.42
N LEU A 61 6.71 7.94 -0.97
CA LEU A 61 7.54 6.79 -1.24
C LEU A 61 7.50 5.87 -0.04
N TYR A 62 7.20 4.60 -0.25
CA TYR A 62 7.07 3.65 0.86
C TYR A 62 7.54 2.25 0.48
N VAL A 63 7.80 1.43 1.50
CA VAL A 63 8.07 0.00 1.39
C VAL A 63 6.92 -0.73 2.07
N GLU A 64 6.21 -1.61 1.37
CA GLU A 64 5.03 -2.30 1.92
C GLU A 64 5.39 -3.36 2.96
N GLY A 65 6.61 -3.91 2.88
CA GLY A 65 7.06 -5.00 3.75
C GLY A 65 6.58 -6.37 3.29
N PHE A 66 6.93 -7.41 4.05
CA PHE A 66 6.46 -8.77 3.80
C PHE A 66 5.03 -8.98 4.31
N PRO A 67 4.22 -9.81 3.63
CA PRO A 67 2.92 -10.17 4.13
C PRO A 67 3.03 -11.01 5.41
N GLU A 68 2.30 -10.61 6.45
CA GLU A 68 2.06 -11.37 7.67
C GLU A 68 0.77 -12.19 7.51
N GLY A 69 0.84 -13.50 7.78
CA GLY A 69 -0.31 -14.40 7.74
C GLY A 69 -0.13 -15.63 6.85
N PRO A 70 -1.22 -16.27 6.39
CA PRO A 70 -2.61 -15.80 6.49
C PRO A 70 -3.15 -15.78 7.92
N LEU A 71 -3.78 -14.68 8.30
CA LEU A 71 -4.44 -14.47 9.59
C LEU A 71 -5.97 -14.66 9.47
N PRO A 72 -6.66 -15.12 10.53
CA PRO A 72 -8.12 -15.14 10.55
C PRO A 72 -8.69 -13.73 10.39
N VAL A 73 -9.75 -13.58 9.58
CA VAL A 73 -10.41 -12.27 9.42
C VAL A 73 -10.93 -11.71 10.73
N LYS A 74 -11.43 -12.57 11.61
CA LYS A 74 -11.89 -12.18 12.95
C LYS A 74 -10.82 -11.37 13.70
N THR A 75 -9.61 -11.90 13.76
CA THR A 75 -8.45 -11.24 14.41
C THR A 75 -8.13 -9.91 13.76
N VAL A 76 -8.02 -9.85 12.44
CA VAL A 76 -7.63 -8.60 11.76
C VAL A 76 -8.75 -7.55 11.84
N LYS A 77 -10.00 -7.96 11.68
CA LYS A 77 -11.16 -7.05 11.67
C LYS A 77 -11.49 -6.48 13.05
N GLU A 78 -11.35 -7.29 14.10
CA GLU A 78 -11.69 -6.87 15.47
C GLU A 78 -10.47 -6.34 16.23
N ASP A 79 -9.35 -7.06 16.23
CA ASP A 79 -8.20 -6.73 17.06
C ASP A 79 -7.31 -5.64 16.43
N MET A 80 -7.31 -5.54 15.09
CA MET A 80 -6.47 -4.59 14.34
C MET A 80 -7.27 -3.43 13.72
N VAL A 81 -8.50 -3.18 14.19
CA VAL A 81 -9.41 -2.15 13.64
C VAL A 81 -8.79 -0.76 13.62
N LYS A 82 -8.06 -0.40 14.68
CA LYS A 82 -7.37 0.89 14.79
C LYS A 82 -6.20 1.03 13.83
N GLU A 83 -5.58 -0.08 13.45
CA GLU A 83 -4.42 -0.09 12.55
C GLU A 83 -4.85 -0.03 11.09
N HIS A 84 -5.91 -0.77 10.70
CA HIS A 84 -6.37 -0.78 9.30
C HIS A 84 -7.34 0.35 8.97
N GLY A 85 -8.03 0.94 9.96
CA GLY A 85 -8.90 2.11 9.79
C GLY A 85 -10.10 1.94 8.87
N MET A 86 -10.40 0.70 8.46
CA MET A 86 -11.46 0.41 7.48
C MET A 86 -12.81 0.36 8.16
N THR A 87 -13.82 0.95 7.51
CA THR A 87 -15.23 0.75 7.89
C THR A 87 -15.71 -0.65 7.49
N ASP A 88 -16.82 -1.13 8.08
CA ASP A 88 -17.44 -2.40 7.68
C ASP A 88 -17.80 -2.45 6.19
N LYS A 89 -18.21 -1.30 5.64
CA LYS A 89 -18.53 -1.15 4.22
C LYS A 89 -17.27 -1.35 3.37
N GLU A 90 -16.21 -0.61 3.68
CA GLU A 90 -14.93 -0.72 2.96
C GLU A 90 -14.33 -2.13 3.07
N TRP A 91 -14.41 -2.75 4.24
CA TRP A 91 -13.99 -4.13 4.46
C TRP A 91 -14.70 -5.08 3.50
N THR A 92 -16.03 -4.99 3.43
CA THR A 92 -16.86 -5.85 2.59
C THR A 92 -16.58 -5.62 1.11
N GLU A 93 -16.43 -4.37 0.66
CA GLU A 93 -16.13 -4.01 -0.73
C GLU A 93 -14.77 -4.54 -1.19
N LYS A 94 -13.76 -4.57 -0.31
CA LYS A 94 -12.39 -4.96 -0.65
C LYS A 94 -12.07 -6.43 -0.44
N LEU A 95 -12.58 -6.98 0.66
CA LEU A 95 -12.20 -8.30 1.15
C LEU A 95 -13.33 -9.32 1.02
N GLY A 96 -14.58 -8.87 0.88
CA GLY A 96 -15.77 -9.72 0.80
C GLY A 96 -15.83 -10.71 1.95
N ASP A 97 -16.25 -11.95 1.65
CA ASP A 97 -16.35 -13.06 2.59
C ASP A 97 -15.03 -13.83 2.81
N ALA A 98 -13.89 -13.15 2.66
CA ALA A 98 -12.60 -13.77 2.92
C ALA A 98 -12.54 -14.33 4.35
N LYS A 99 -12.14 -15.60 4.50
CA LYS A 99 -11.95 -16.23 5.82
C LYS A 99 -10.58 -15.92 6.41
N LYS A 100 -9.60 -15.66 5.54
CA LYS A 100 -8.22 -15.39 5.87
C LYS A 100 -7.68 -14.25 5.03
N VAL A 101 -6.84 -13.43 5.63
CA VAL A 101 -6.23 -12.24 5.01
C VAL A 101 -4.74 -12.17 5.33
N TRP A 102 -4.02 -11.35 4.58
CA TRP A 102 -2.63 -11.01 4.80
C TRP A 102 -2.54 -9.53 5.17
N VAL A 103 -1.71 -9.26 6.16
CA VAL A 103 -1.44 -7.91 6.66
C VAL A 103 -0.06 -7.47 6.20
N TYR A 104 0.07 -6.22 5.79
CA TYR A 104 1.33 -5.59 5.44
C TYR A 104 1.52 -4.37 6.32
N ARG A 105 2.75 -4.15 6.77
CA ARG A 105 3.12 -3.01 7.62
C ARG A 105 3.98 -2.04 6.82
N PRO A 106 3.35 -1.11 6.05
CA PRO A 106 4.09 -0.18 5.23
C PRO A 106 4.97 0.75 6.07
N ARG A 107 6.18 1.01 5.58
CA ARG A 107 7.07 2.05 6.09
C ARG A 107 7.19 3.19 5.10
N ILE A 108 6.82 4.39 5.53
CA ILE A 108 7.00 5.61 4.75
C ILE A 108 8.49 6.01 4.75
N LEU A 109 9.06 6.14 3.56
CA LEU A 109 10.44 6.60 3.36
C LEU A 109 10.50 8.09 3.10
N LYS A 110 9.51 8.62 2.38
CA LYS A 110 9.38 10.05 2.11
C LYS A 110 7.91 10.40 1.92
N HIS A 111 7.44 11.37 2.70
CA HIS A 111 6.15 12.00 2.50
C HIS A 111 6.29 13.17 1.51
N TYR A 112 5.26 13.38 0.67
CA TYR A 112 5.16 14.57 -0.18
C TYR A 112 4.07 15.47 0.39
N GLU A 113 4.46 16.62 0.96
CA GLU A 113 3.51 17.61 1.48
C GLU A 113 2.51 18.07 0.42
N GLU A 114 2.96 18.21 -0.83
CA GLU A 114 2.11 18.37 -2.00
C GLU A 114 2.20 17.11 -2.87
N PRO A 115 1.11 16.31 -2.99
CA PRO A 115 1.13 15.08 -3.77
C PRO A 115 1.41 15.36 -5.25
N LYS A 116 2.34 14.61 -5.84
CA LYS A 116 2.77 14.80 -7.23
C LYS A 116 1.82 14.13 -8.21
N GLU A 117 1.58 14.73 -9.36
CA GLU A 117 0.78 14.09 -10.40
C GLU A 117 1.53 12.89 -11.02
N PHE A 118 0.77 11.89 -11.49
CA PHE A 118 1.32 10.82 -12.31
C PHE A 118 0.31 10.41 -13.39
N LYS A 119 0.81 9.85 -14.49
CA LYS A 119 -0.03 9.30 -15.55
C LYS A 119 -0.36 7.84 -15.24
N LEU A 120 -1.65 7.56 -15.05
CA LEU A 120 -2.17 6.19 -15.04
C LEU A 120 -1.96 5.57 -16.43
N PRO A 121 -1.45 4.33 -16.52
CA PRO A 121 -1.47 3.60 -17.78
C PRO A 121 -2.91 3.20 -18.15
N ASP A 122 -3.17 3.05 -19.46
CA ASP A 122 -4.51 2.76 -20.01
C ASP A 122 -5.13 1.47 -19.45
N LEU A 123 -4.31 0.50 -19.04
CA LEU A 123 -4.75 -0.74 -18.42
C LEU A 123 -4.00 -0.96 -17.10
N VAL A 124 -4.73 -0.93 -15.99
CA VAL A 124 -4.24 -1.31 -14.66
C VAL A 124 -5.07 -2.48 -14.16
N VAL A 125 -4.45 -3.66 -14.05
CA VAL A 125 -5.07 -4.85 -13.45
C VAL A 125 -4.48 -5.05 -12.06
N GLY A 126 -5.33 -4.93 -11.03
CA GLY A 126 -4.96 -5.17 -9.64
C GLY A 126 -4.42 -3.94 -8.90
N PRO A 127 -3.72 -4.16 -7.77
CA PRO A 127 -3.34 -3.09 -6.84
C PRO A 127 -1.98 -2.46 -7.12
N TYR A 128 -1.23 -2.92 -8.13
CA TYR A 128 0.10 -2.39 -8.44
C TYR A 128 0.19 -1.87 -9.86
N ILE A 129 0.93 -0.79 -10.04
CA ILE A 129 1.36 -0.25 -11.33
C ILE A 129 2.86 -0.53 -11.43
N HIS A 130 3.27 -1.31 -12.44
CA HIS A 130 4.66 -1.74 -12.58
C HIS A 130 5.59 -0.62 -13.06
N HIS A 131 5.05 0.34 -13.81
CA HIS A 131 5.79 1.46 -14.40
C HIS A 131 5.01 2.76 -14.25
N VAL A 132 5.25 3.47 -13.17
CA VAL A 132 4.65 4.80 -12.94
C VAL A 132 5.40 5.83 -13.77
N LYS A 133 4.65 6.58 -14.58
CA LYS A 133 5.14 7.74 -15.33
C LYS A 133 4.79 8.99 -14.55
N THR A 134 5.80 9.60 -13.93
CA THR A 134 5.72 10.88 -13.21
C THR A 134 5.99 12.03 -14.16
#